data_AF-A0A2N2Y5Z0-F1
#
_entry.id   AF-A0A2N2Y5Z0-F1
#
_cell.length_a   1.000
_cell.length_b   1.000
_cell.length_c   1.000
_cell.angle_alpha   90.00
_cell.angle_beta   90.00
_cell.angle_gamma   90.00
#
_symmetry.space_group_name_H-M   'P 1'
#
loop_
_entity.id
_entity.type
_entity.pdbx_description
1 polymer ?
#
loop_
_entity_poly.entity_id
_entity_poly.type
_entity_poly.pdbx_seq_one_letter_code
_entity_poly.pdbx_strand_id
1 'polypeptide(L)'
;DSTELRTVFTQYPAGNIVEYLTVPIDYIKCVDKDNNPFELKNSPSIEVRFTEKDNKRTVFYFDRIFLQDTLIIGDRSRFLRLKKGISINNVKMIEIQDGHKYYRYVDMKK
;
A
#
# COMPACT_ATOMS: atom_id res chain seq x y z
N ASP A 1 15.95 10.70 -6.85
CA ASP A 1 14.53 11.08 -6.87
C ASP A 1 14.07 11.58 -5.53
N SER A 2 13.59 12.81 -5.47
CA SER A 2 12.85 13.33 -4.32
C SER A 2 11.36 13.34 -4.68
N THR A 3 10.70 12.21 -4.48
CA THR A 3 9.25 12.12 -4.70
C THR A 3 8.53 13.01 -3.69
N GLU A 4 7.80 14.02 -4.17
CA GLU A 4 6.98 14.86 -3.30
C GLU A 4 5.83 14.03 -2.72
N LEU A 5 5.75 13.98 -1.39
CA LEU A 5 4.68 13.29 -0.68
C LEU A 5 3.46 14.19 -0.53
N ARG A 6 2.25 13.61 -0.60
CA ARG A 6 1.01 14.31 -0.28
C ARG A 6 0.47 13.86 1.07
N THR A 7 -0.08 14.80 1.84
CA THR A 7 -0.88 14.48 3.03
C THR A 7 -2.26 14.01 2.57
N VAL A 8 -2.72 12.88 3.12
CA VAL A 8 -4.06 12.35 2.91
C VAL A 8 -4.76 12.10 4.24
N PHE A 9 -6.08 12.21 4.22
CA PHE A 9 -6.94 11.83 5.33
C PHE A 9 -7.76 10.61 4.91
N THR A 10 -7.68 9.53 5.68
CA THR A 10 -8.41 8.29 5.40
C THR A 10 -9.44 8.05 6.47
N GLN A 11 -10.71 7.96 6.06
CA GLN A 11 -11.81 7.57 6.92
C GLN A 11 -11.94 6.04 6.98
N TYR A 12 -12.02 5.52 8.20
CA TYR A 12 -12.30 4.12 8.51
C TYR A 12 -13.81 3.84 8.50
N PRO A 13 -14.25 2.57 8.37
CA PRO A 13 -15.67 2.22 8.41
C PRO A 13 -16.37 2.69 9.69
N ALA A 14 -15.66 2.71 10.81
CA ALA A 14 -16.15 3.20 12.09
C ALA A 14 -16.19 4.75 12.21
N GLY A 15 -15.88 5.48 11.13
CA GLY A 15 -15.93 6.94 11.07
C GLY A 15 -14.63 7.65 11.46
N ASN A 16 -13.71 6.98 12.15
CA ASN A 16 -12.42 7.56 12.54
C ASN A 16 -11.59 7.98 11.33
N ILE A 17 -10.93 9.13 11.41
CA ILE A 17 -10.06 9.66 10.35
C ILE A 17 -8.61 9.58 10.81
N VAL A 18 -7.74 9.08 9.92
CA VAL A 18 -6.28 9.05 10.14
C VAL A 18 -5.59 9.88 9.08
N GLU A 19 -4.71 10.78 9.52
CA GLU A 19 -3.85 11.59 8.67
C GLU A 19 -2.50 10.91 8.45
N TYR A 20 -2.01 10.91 7.21
CA TYR A 20 -0.65 10.46 6.91
C TYR A 20 -0.12 10.93 5.55
N LEU A 21 1.20 10.87 5.38
CA LEU A 21 1.88 11.09 4.11
C LEU A 21 1.86 9.83 3.23
N THR A 22 1.63 10.04 1.92
CA THR A 22 1.69 9.01 0.89
C THR A 22 2.27 9.54 -0.42
N VAL A 23 2.71 8.64 -1.29
CA VAL A 23 3.13 8.99 -2.65
C VAL A 23 1.89 9.30 -3.49
N PRO A 24 1.89 10.37 -4.32
CA PRO A 24 0.74 10.75 -5.15
C PRO A 24 0.60 9.82 -6.37
N ILE A 25 0.28 8.55 -6.13
CA ILE A 25 -0.03 7.56 -7.17
C ILE A 25 -1.55 7.49 -7.32
N ASP A 26 -2.06 7.77 -8.51
CA ASP A 26 -3.49 7.67 -8.80
C ASP A 26 -3.90 6.32 -9.40
N TYR A 27 -3.01 5.71 -10.20
CA TYR A 27 -3.22 4.41 -10.83
C TYR A 27 -1.99 3.52 -10.71
N ILE A 28 -2.24 2.23 -10.54
CA ILE A 28 -1.23 1.17 -10.42
C ILE A 28 -1.30 0.34 -11.70
N LYS A 29 -0.20 0.31 -12.44
CA LYS A 29 -0.05 -0.57 -13.61
C LYS A 29 0.35 -1.97 -13.12
N CYS A 30 -0.44 -2.98 -13.45
CA CYS A 30 -0.18 -4.36 -13.10
C CYS A 30 -0.64 -5.31 -14.22
N VAL A 31 -0.51 -6.61 -13.97
CA VAL A 31 -1.04 -7.67 -14.83
C VAL A 31 -2.03 -8.51 -14.05
N ASP A 32 -3.06 -8.99 -14.73
CA ASP A 32 -3.98 -9.97 -14.14
C ASP A 32 -3.36 -11.39 -14.12
N LYS A 33 -4.11 -12.36 -13.59
CA LYS A 33 -3.70 -13.77 -13.51
C LYS A 33 -3.46 -14.43 -14.88
N ASP A 34 -4.03 -13.86 -15.94
CA ASP A 34 -3.95 -14.34 -17.32
C ASP A 34 -2.88 -13.53 -18.11
N ASN A 35 -2.08 -12.72 -17.40
CA ASN A 35 -1.00 -11.87 -17.91
C ASN A 35 -1.45 -10.72 -18.83
N ASN A 36 -2.72 -10.30 -18.74
CA ASN A 36 -3.21 -9.13 -19.46
C ASN A 36 -2.86 -7.84 -18.68
N PRO A 37 -2.49 -6.75 -19.37
CA PRO A 37 -2.31 -5.45 -18.73
C PRO A 37 -3.59 -4.99 -18.02
N PHE A 38 -3.44 -4.49 -16.80
CA PHE A 38 -4.53 -3.94 -16.00
C PHE A 38 -4.09 -2.64 -15.32
N GLU A 39 -4.98 -1.66 -15.27
CA GLU A 39 -4.77 -0.44 -14.50
C GLU A 39 -5.76 -0.39 -13.34
N LEU A 40 -5.21 -0.50 -12.13
CA LEU A 40 -5.99 -0.44 -10.89
C LEU A 40 -5.98 0.98 -10.36
N LYS A 41 -7.17 1.57 -10.17
CA LYS A 41 -7.30 2.86 -9.48
C LYS A 41 -6.83 2.72 -8.03
N ASN A 42 -5.89 3.56 -7.61
CA ASN A 42 -5.37 3.52 -6.25
C ASN A 42 -6.42 4.00 -5.24
N SER A 43 -6.39 3.41 -4.05
CA SER A 43 -7.32 3.71 -2.96
C SER A 43 -6.69 3.27 -1.62
N PRO A 44 -7.17 3.78 -0.48
CA PRO A 44 -6.64 3.36 0.82
C PRO A 44 -6.99 1.90 1.17
N SER A 45 -7.84 1.25 0.38
CA SER A 45 -8.20 -0.16 0.50
C SER A 45 -7.25 -1.10 -0.23
N ILE A 46 -6.40 -0.55 -1.11
CA ILE A 46 -5.45 -1.34 -1.87
C ILE A 46 -4.31 -1.81 -0.98
N GLU A 47 -4.01 -3.09 -1.10
CA GLU A 47 -2.94 -3.76 -0.39
C GLU A 47 -1.95 -4.37 -1.38
N VAL A 48 -0.69 -4.42 -0.96
CA VAL A 48 0.35 -5.19 -1.62
C VAL A 48 0.72 -6.38 -0.76
N ARG A 49 0.82 -7.54 -1.39
CA ARG A 49 1.26 -8.77 -0.77
C ARG A 49 2.60 -9.17 -1.37
N PHE A 50 3.58 -9.29 -0.49
CA PHE A 50 4.90 -9.84 -0.81
C PHE A 50 4.96 -11.28 -0.33
N THR A 51 5.27 -12.19 -1.25
CA THR A 51 5.63 -13.58 -0.92
C THR A 51 7.14 -13.72 -1.01
N GLU A 52 7.77 -14.11 0.09
CA GLU A 52 9.21 -14.34 0.19
C GLU A 52 9.58 -15.76 -0.33
N LYS A 53 10.87 -16.01 -0.59
CA LYS A 53 11.38 -17.30 -1.11
C LYS A 53 11.06 -18.51 -0.21
N ASP A 54 10.92 -18.28 1.10
CA ASP A 54 10.49 -19.27 2.10
C ASP A 54 8.96 -19.47 2.16
N ASN A 55 8.22 -18.87 1.21
CA ASN A 55 6.75 -18.81 1.14
C ASN A 55 6.08 -18.01 2.26
N LYS A 56 6.83 -17.26 3.06
CA LYS A 56 6.26 -16.32 4.02
C LYS A 56 5.56 -15.18 3.30
N ARG A 57 4.34 -14.84 3.74
CA ARG A 57 3.54 -13.76 3.16
C ARG A 57 3.49 -12.56 4.08
N THR A 58 3.77 -11.38 3.54
CA THR A 58 3.64 -10.11 4.24
C THR A 58 2.72 -9.18 3.45
N VAL A 59 1.70 -8.64 4.10
CA VAL A 59 0.74 -7.70 3.50
C VAL A 59 0.96 -6.32 4.09
N PHE A 60 0.99 -5.31 3.21
CA PHE A 60 1.07 -3.90 3.54
C PHE A 60 -0.03 -3.12 2.83
N TYR A 61 -0.37 -1.95 3.36
CA TYR A 61 -1.15 -0.97 2.60
C TYR A 61 -0.29 -0.35 1.50
N PHE A 62 -0.78 -0.34 0.26
CA PHE A 62 0.01 0.08 -0.90
C PHE A 62 0.46 1.55 -0.81
N ASP A 63 -0.40 2.41 -0.28
CA ASP A 63 -0.12 3.84 -0.04
C ASP A 63 0.82 4.11 1.15
N ARG A 64 1.31 3.07 1.82
CA ARG A 64 2.21 3.13 2.99
C ARG A 64 3.45 2.25 2.82
N ILE A 65 3.91 2.03 1.59
CA ILE A 65 5.18 1.35 1.31
C ILE A 65 6.23 2.32 0.77
N PHE A 66 7.48 2.06 1.10
CA PHE A 66 8.63 2.71 0.48
C PHE A 66 9.78 1.71 0.36
N LEU A 67 10.55 1.84 -0.71
CA LEU A 67 11.77 1.08 -0.94
C LEU A 67 12.95 1.99 -0.60
N GLN A 68 13.78 1.56 0.33
CA GLN A 68 15.05 2.19 0.65
C GLN A 68 16.16 1.18 0.45
N ASP A 69 17.05 1.45 -0.50
CA ASP A 69 18.10 0.53 -0.94
C ASP A 69 17.53 -0.85 -1.33
N THR A 70 17.68 -1.85 -0.45
CA THR A 70 17.19 -3.22 -0.65
C THR A 70 16.06 -3.59 0.31
N LEU A 71 15.56 -2.64 1.11
CA LEU A 71 14.57 -2.86 2.15
C LEU A 71 13.24 -2.22 1.75
N ILE A 72 12.22 -3.06 1.58
CA ILE A 72 10.83 -2.63 1.48
C ILE A 72 10.32 -2.44 2.89
N ILE A 73 9.94 -1.22 3.23
CA ILE A 73 9.34 -0.89 4.53
C ILE A 73 7.88 -0.53 4.29
N GLY A 74 6.98 -1.16 5.04
CA GLY A 74 5.55 -0.91 4.94
C GLY A 74 4.81 -0.96 6.26
N ASP A 75 3.66 -0.28 6.29
CA ASP A 75 2.73 -0.33 7.43
C ASP A 75 1.76 -1.51 7.28
N ARG A 76 1.69 -2.36 8.32
CA ARG A 76 0.70 -3.44 8.44
C ARG A 76 -0.60 -2.98 9.10
N SER A 77 -0.56 -1.85 9.81
CA SER A 77 -1.70 -1.23 10.47
C SER A 77 -1.48 0.27 10.54
N ARG A 78 -2.43 1.08 10.04
CA ARG A 78 -2.36 2.54 10.19
C ARG A 78 -2.70 3.00 11.62
N PHE A 79 -3.41 2.17 12.40
CA PHE A 79 -3.76 2.47 13.80
C PHE A 79 -2.63 2.13 14.77
N LEU A 80 -2.10 0.90 14.69
CA LEU A 80 -1.05 0.43 15.60
C LEU A 80 0.37 0.82 15.15
N ARG A 81 0.50 1.52 14.02
CA ARG A 81 1.79 1.94 13.42
C ARG A 81 2.82 0.80 13.31
N LEU A 82 2.33 -0.42 13.03
CA LEU A 82 3.16 -1.61 12.92
C LEU A 82 3.91 -1.62 11.59
N LYS A 83 5.12 -1.06 11.61
CA LYS A 83 6.05 -1.11 10.49
C LYS A 83 6.75 -2.46 10.43
N LYS A 84 6.99 -2.95 9.22
CA LYS A 84 7.87 -4.11 8.99
C LYS A 84 8.72 -3.86 7.75
N GLY A 85 9.98 -4.24 7.84
CA GLY A 85 10.91 -4.32 6.71
C GLY A 85 10.98 -5.74 6.15
N ILE A 86 11.07 -5.87 4.84
CA ILE A 86 11.45 -7.11 4.15
C ILE A 86 12.51 -6.79 3.09
N SER A 87 13.48 -7.68 2.88
CA SER A 87 14.46 -7.47 1.81
C SER A 87 13.81 -7.77 0.46
N ILE A 88 13.92 -6.84 -0.49
CA ILE A 88 13.44 -7.05 -1.87
C ILE A 88 14.12 -8.25 -2.54
N ASN A 89 15.38 -8.55 -2.15
CA ASN A 89 16.15 -9.69 -2.65
C ASN A 89 15.54 -11.05 -2.24
N ASN A 90 14.68 -11.06 -1.22
CA ASN A 90 13.97 -12.25 -0.76
C ASN A 90 12.58 -12.38 -1.36
N VAL A 91 12.09 -11.37 -2.09
CA VAL A 91 10.75 -11.39 -2.70
C VAL A 91 10.76 -12.34 -3.89
N LYS A 92 9.84 -13.32 -3.85
CA LYS A 92 9.55 -14.26 -4.93
C LYS A 92 8.40 -13.76 -5.80
N MET A 93 7.41 -13.08 -5.20
CA MET A 93 6.20 -12.64 -5.89
C MET A 93 5.62 -11.39 -5.22
N ILE A 94 5.09 -10.48 -6.03
CA ILE A 94 4.38 -9.28 -5.61
C ILE A 94 2.97 -9.36 -6.20
N GLU A 95 1.96 -9.26 -5.35
CA GLU A 95 0.56 -9.25 -5.75
C GLU A 95 -0.11 -7.98 -5.23
N ILE A 96 -1.02 -7.42 -6.02
CA ILE A 96 -1.88 -6.30 -5.63
C ILE A 96 -3.30 -6.81 -5.46
N GLN A 97 -3.96 -6.40 -4.38
CA GLN A 97 -5.34 -6.77 -4.10
C GLN A 97 -6.12 -5.58 -3.55
N ASP A 98 -7.42 -5.53 -3.85
CA ASP A 98 -8.34 -4.71 -3.07
C ASP A 98 -8.75 -5.52 -1.84
N GLY A 99 -8.36 -5.05 -0.65
CA GLY A 99 -8.75 -5.69 0.60
C GLY A 99 -10.24 -5.55 0.92
N HIS A 100 -11.00 -4.81 0.09
CA HIS A 100 -12.41 -4.46 0.28
C HIS A 100 -12.71 -3.85 1.65
N LYS A 101 -11.68 -3.27 2.26
CA LYS A 101 -11.82 -2.46 3.46
C LYS A 101 -12.53 -1.19 3.01
N TYR A 102 -13.65 -0.82 3.62
CA TYR A 102 -14.42 0.38 3.24
C TYR A 102 -13.73 1.69 3.66
N TYR A 103 -12.43 1.80 3.39
CA TYR A 103 -11.63 2.99 3.60
C TYR A 103 -11.83 3.96 2.45
N ARG A 104 -11.87 5.26 2.77
CA ARG A 104 -12.04 6.31 1.77
C ARG A 104 -11.10 7.46 2.06
N TYR A 105 -10.46 7.98 1.03
CA TYR A 105 -9.84 9.30 1.14
C TYR A 105 -10.96 10.33 1.31
N VAL A 106 -10.76 11.24 2.26
CA VAL A 106 -11.69 12.34 2.55
C VAL A 106 -10.93 13.65 2.54
N ASP A 107 -11.59 14.71 2.10
CA ASP A 107 -11.06 16.05 2.25
C ASP A 107 -11.42 16.54 3.65
N MET A 108 -10.43 16.90 4.46
CA MET A 108 -10.71 17.79 5.59
C MET A 108 -10.89 19.19 5.01
N LYS A 109 -12.14 19.60 4.77
CA LYS A 109 -12.44 21.01 4.60
C LYS A 109 -11.96 21.74 5.85
N LYS A 110 -11.01 22.66 5.68
CA LYS A 110 -10.68 23.67 6.69
C LYS A 110 -11.89 24.55 6.95
#